data_AF-A0A3D4HY93-F1
#
_entry.id   AF-A0A3D4HY93-F1
#
_cell.length_a   1.000
_cell.length_b   1.000
_cell.length_c   1.000
_cell.angle_alpha   90.00
_cell.angle_beta   90.00
_cell.angle_gamma   90.00
#
_symmetry.space_group_name_H-M   'P 1'
#
loop_
_entity.id
_entity.type
_entity.pdbx_description
1 polymer ?
#
loop_
_entity_poly.entity_id
_entity_poly.type
_entity_poly.pdbx_seq_one_letter_code
_entity_poly.pdbx_strand_id
1 'polypeptide(L)' 'DVGQNQIWAARNFNVKEGRFLTSGGLGTMGYSLPAAIGAKMAKPKRQVVCICGDG' A
#
# COMPACT_ATOMS: atom_id res chain seq x y z
N ASP A 1 0.83 -3.71 -4.23
CA ASP A 1 1.77 -4.83 -4.30
C ASP A 1 2.70 -4.62 -5.48
N VAL A 2 3.86 -5.23 -5.49
CA VAL A 2 4.94 -4.81 -6.39
C VAL A 2 4.62 -5.09 -7.86
N GLY A 3 4.72 -4.08 -8.73
CA GLY A 3 4.38 -4.18 -10.15
C GLY A 3 3.72 -2.94 -10.74
N GLN A 4 2.96 -3.11 -11.83
CA GLN A 4 2.31 -1.99 -12.53
C GLN A 4 1.28 -1.26 -11.67
N ASN A 5 0.53 -2.01 -10.85
CA ASN A 5 -0.40 -1.47 -9.86
C ASN A 5 0.29 -0.53 -8.85
N GLN A 6 1.52 -0.83 -8.42
CA GLN A 6 2.31 0.05 -7.54
C GLN A 6 2.68 1.36 -8.24
N ILE A 7 3.16 1.29 -9.48
CA ILE A 7 3.55 2.47 -10.27
C ILE A 7 2.31 3.33 -10.57
N TRP A 8 1.19 2.69 -10.94
CA TRP A 8 -0.06 3.38 -11.19
C TRP A 8 -0.55 4.10 -9.94
N ALA A 9 -0.51 3.44 -8.77
CA ALA A 9 -0.87 4.06 -7.50
C ALA A 9 0.01 5.27 -7.18
N ALA A 10 1.33 5.14 -7.32
CA ALA A 10 2.27 6.23 -7.04
C ALA A 10 2.07 7.45 -7.95
N ARG A 11 1.62 7.26 -9.20
CA ARG A 11 1.39 8.34 -10.16
C ARG A 11 0.02 9.00 -10.02
N ASN A 12 -1.01 8.24 -9.64
CA ASN A 12 -2.40 8.70 -9.70
C ASN A 12 -3.01 8.99 -8.32
N PHE A 13 -2.47 8.43 -7.24
CA PHE A 13 -2.95 8.70 -5.89
C PHE A 13 -2.03 9.67 -5.16
N ASN A 14 -2.55 10.87 -4.93
CA ASN A 14 -1.86 11.88 -4.14
C ASN A 14 -2.30 11.81 -2.66
N VAL A 15 -1.44 11.26 -1.80
CA VAL A 15 -1.71 11.11 -0.36
C VAL A 15 -1.42 12.44 0.34
N LYS A 16 -2.44 13.32 0.43
CA LYS A 16 -2.32 14.63 1.09
C LYS A 16 -2.13 14.54 2.60
N GLU A 17 -2.87 13.64 3.24
CA GLU A 17 -2.75 13.35 4.67
C GLU A 17 -2.57 11.86 4.90
N GLY A 18 -1.40 11.45 5.41
CA GLY A 18 -1.13 10.04 5.71
C GLY A 18 0.25 9.60 5.24
N ARG A 19 0.38 8.30 4.97
CA ARG A 19 1.62 7.67 4.49
C ARG A 19 1.30 6.73 3.34
N PHE A 20 2.15 6.72 2.33
CA PHE A 20 2.13 5.74 1.26
C PHE A 20 3.08 4.59 1.63
N LEU A 21 2.51 3.43 1.98
CA LEU A 21 3.27 2.25 2.40
C LEU A 21 3.49 1.34 1.19
N THR A 22 4.75 1.08 0.85
CA THR A 22 5.10 0.30 -0.35
C THR A 22 6.42 -0.44 -0.19
N SER A 23 6.57 -1.60 -0.84
CA SER A 23 7.82 -2.36 -0.88
C SER A 23 8.65 -1.90 -2.09
N GLY A 24 9.63 -1.02 -1.83
CA GLY A 24 10.48 -0.44 -2.87
C GLY A 24 11.81 -1.18 -3.07
N GLY A 25 12.59 -1.34 -1.99
CA GLY A 25 13.96 -1.85 -2.09
C GLY A 25 14.05 -3.33 -2.50
N LEU A 26 13.40 -4.22 -1.73
CA LEU A 26 13.41 -5.67 -2.01
C LEU A 26 12.36 -6.06 -3.08
N GLY A 27 11.33 -5.24 -3.28
CA GLY A 27 10.30 -5.53 -4.28
C GLY A 27 9.45 -6.77 -3.96
N THR A 28 9.24 -7.09 -2.68
CA THR A 28 8.47 -8.27 -2.27
C THR A 28 6.99 -8.17 -2.63
N MET A 29 6.50 -9.10 -3.46
CA MET A 29 5.08 -9.31 -3.74
C MET A 29 4.37 -9.94 -2.53
N GLY A 30 3.09 -9.63 -2.36
CA GLY A 30 2.29 -10.00 -1.18
C GLY A 30 2.47 -9.07 0.01
N TYR A 31 3.22 -7.97 -0.12
CA TYR A 31 3.50 -7.05 1.00
C TYR A 31 2.28 -6.25 1.43
N SER A 32 1.44 -5.83 0.49
CA SER A 32 0.45 -4.78 0.75
C SER A 32 -0.73 -5.22 1.63
N LEU A 33 -1.15 -6.48 1.56
CA LEU A 33 -2.23 -7.00 2.41
C LEU A 33 -1.85 -7.06 3.91
N PRO A 34 -0.77 -7.76 4.31
CA PRO A 34 -0.36 -7.78 5.72
C PRO A 34 0.02 -6.37 6.23
N ALA A 35 0.62 -5.53 5.39
CA ALA A 35 0.91 -4.14 5.75
C ALA A 35 -0.37 -3.32 6.01
N ALA A 36 -1.42 -3.50 5.19
CA ALA A 36 -2.69 -2.82 5.37
C ALA A 36 -3.40 -3.27 6.67
N ILE A 37 -3.36 -4.57 6.99
CA ILE A 37 -3.89 -5.10 8.26
C ILE A 37 -3.17 -4.46 9.44
N GLY A 38 -1.83 -4.47 9.43
CA GLY A 38 -1.02 -3.85 10.47
C GLY A 38 -1.28 -2.34 10.61
N ALA A 39 -1.39 -1.62 9.49
CA ALA A 39 -1.70 -0.19 9.49
C ALA A 39 -3.09 0.10 10.10
N LYS A 40 -4.10 -0.73 9.79
CA LYS A 40 -5.44 -0.59 10.35
C LYS A 40 -5.46 -0.90 11.85
N MET A 41 -4.73 -1.93 12.29
CA MET A 41 -4.57 -2.21 13.73
C MET A 41 -3.90 -1.05 14.48
N ALA A 42 -2.85 -0.45 13.90
CA ALA A 42 -2.13 0.66 14.52
C ALA A 42 -2.97 1.95 14.62
N LYS A 43 -3.86 2.21 13.65
CA LYS A 43 -4.77 3.35 13.65
C LYS A 43 -6.19 2.93 13.22
N PRO A 44 -7.00 2.33 14.13
CA PRO A 44 -8.31 1.75 13.79
C PRO A 44 -9.31 2.73 13.18
N LYS A 45 -9.24 4.01 13.53
CA LYS A 45 -10.15 5.05 13.03
C LYS A 45 -9.73 5.65 11.68
N ARG A 46 -8.50 5.40 11.21
CA ARG A 46 -8.03 5.92 9.91
C ARG A 46 -8.50 5.00 8.77
N GLN A 47 -8.78 5.61 7.62
CA GLN A 47 -9.02 4.87 6.39
C GLN A 47 -7.68 4.26 5.91
N VAL A 48 -7.73 2.99 5.49
CA VAL A 48 -6.59 2.25 4.96
C VAL A 48 -7.05 1.57 3.68
N VAL A 49 -6.26 1.68 2.61
CA VAL A 49 -6.58 1.12 1.29
C VAL A 49 -5.42 0.21 0.86
N CYS A 50 -5.71 -1.06 0.57
CA CYS A 50 -4.78 -2.03 -0.04
C CYS A 50 -4.87 -1.85 -1.56
N ILE A 51 -3.80 -1.39 -2.21
CA ILE A 51 -3.69 -1.45 -3.67
C ILE A 51 -2.82 -2.65 -3.99
N CYS A 52 -3.47 -3.70 -4.50
CA CYS A 52 -2.96 -5.05 -4.51
C CYS A 52 -3.10 -5.61 -5.94
N GLY A 53 -2.11 -6.40 -6.38
CA GLY A 53 -2.10 -6.99 -7.72
C GLY A 53 -2.91 -8.27 -7.71
N ASP A 54 -3.19 -8.83 -8.89
CA ASP A 54 -3.80 -10.15 -9.04
C ASP A 54 -2.81 -11.31 -8.86
N GLY A 55 -1.51 -11.04 -9.03
CA GLY A 55 -0.42 -12.00 -8.81
C GLY A 55 -0.09 -12.27 -7.35
#